data_AF-A0A4Q3FA54-F1
#
_entry.id   AF-A0A4Q3FA54-F1
#
_cell.length_a   1.000
_cell.length_b   1.000
_cell.length_c   1.000
_cell.angle_alpha   90.00
_cell.angle_beta   90.00
_cell.angle_gamma   90.00
#
_symmetry.space_group_name_H-M   'P 1'
#
loop_
_entity.id
_entity.type
_entity.pdbx_description
1 polymer ?
#
loop_
_entity_poly.entity_id
_entity_poly.type
_entity_poly.pdbx_seq_one_letter_code
_entity_poly.pdbx_strand_id
1 'polypeptide(L)' 'VQQLVLIFDQQIEISLQKLKLIDLKTLTEPRGVGRKQLPSTVFGLLIHAAEHTQRHVGQLLVTVKGLVDI' A
#
# COMPACT_ATOMS: atom_id res chain seq x y z
N VAL A 1 3.38 -20.22 -2.98
CA VAL A 1 4.12 -18.94 -2.92
C VAL A 1 4.23 -18.27 -4.29
N GLN A 2 4.65 -18.94 -5.38
CA GLN A 2 4.71 -18.32 -6.72
C GLN A 2 3.42 -17.57 -7.12
N GLN A 3 2.25 -18.17 -6.92
CA GLN A 3 0.96 -17.53 -7.26
C GLN A 3 0.74 -16.21 -6.49
N LEU A 4 1.13 -16.15 -5.21
CA LEU A 4 0.99 -14.94 -4.40
C LEU A 4 1.91 -13.83 -4.90
N VAL A 5 3.14 -14.18 -5.30
CA VAL A 5 4.09 -13.23 -5.90
C VAL A 5 3.56 -12.67 -7.21
N LEU A 6 3.02 -13.54 -8.07
CA LEU A 6 2.43 -13.11 -9.35
C LEU A 6 1.22 -12.18 -9.16
N ILE A 7 0.34 -12.47 -8.20
CA ILE A 7 -0.79 -11.59 -7.86
C ILE A 7 -0.28 -10.25 -7.31
N PHE A 8 0.77 -10.27 -6.49
CA PHE A 8 1.38 -9.06 -5.94
C PHE A 8 1.96 -8.17 -7.05
N ASP A 9 2.70 -8.74 -8.01
CA ASP A 9 3.24 -8.00 -9.16
C ASP A 9 2.14 -7.36 -10.00
N GLN A 10 1.05 -8.10 -10.28
CA GLN A 10 -0.12 -7.56 -10.97
C GLN A 10 -0.76 -6.41 -10.18
N GLN A 11 -0.84 -6.53 -8.86
CA GLN A 11 -1.41 -5.50 -8.00
C GLN A 11 -0.52 -4.24 -7.94
N ILE A 12 0.80 -4.39 -8.04
CA ILE A 12 1.72 -3.25 -8.17
C ILE A 12 1.42 -2.49 -9.45
N GLU A 13 1.34 -3.18 -10.59
CA GLU A 13 1.09 -2.53 -11.89
C GLU A 13 -0.25 -1.78 -11.88
N ILE A 14 -1.31 -2.42 -11.37
CA ILE A 14 -2.63 -1.78 -11.22
C ILE A 14 -2.54 -0.52 -10.34
N SER A 15 -1.76 -0.58 -9.25
CA SER A 15 -1.60 0.55 -8.33
C SER A 15 -0.85 1.71 -8.99
N LEU A 16 0.22 1.41 -9.73
CA LEU A 16 0.99 2.42 -10.47
C LEU A 16 0.15 3.10 -11.55
N GLN A 17 -0.65 2.34 -12.30
CA GLN A 17 -1.54 2.91 -13.31
C GLN A 17 -2.61 3.81 -12.66
N LYS A 18 -3.18 3.41 -11.52
CA LYS A 18 -4.11 4.26 -10.76
C LYS A 18 -3.45 5.56 -10.32
N LEU A 19 -2.25 5.48 -9.72
CA LEU A 19 -1.52 6.66 -9.25
C LEU A 19 -1.30 7.70 -10.36
N LYS A 20 -0.95 7.27 -11.57
CA LYS A 20 -0.76 8.16 -12.74
C LYS A 20 -2.03 8.90 -13.15
N LEU A 21 -3.20 8.33 -12.87
CA LEU A 21 -4.50 8.84 -13.30
C LEU A 21 -5.23 9.67 -12.23
N ILE A 22 -4.68 9.78 -11.02
CA ILE A 22 -5.29 10.58 -9.95
C ILE A 22 -5.13 12.06 -10.30
N ASP A 23 -6.24 12.79 -10.39
CA ASP A 23 -6.23 14.24 -10.51
C ASP A 23 -5.70 14.86 -9.21
N LEU A 24 -4.61 15.64 -9.32
CA LEU A 24 -3.98 16.33 -8.20
C LEU A 24 -4.95 17.23 -7.43
N LYS A 25 -5.98 17.77 -8.08
CA LYS A 25 -6.99 18.61 -7.43
C LYS A 25 -7.84 17.85 -6.41
N THR A 26 -7.92 16.52 -6.55
CA THR A 26 -8.71 15.65 -5.66
C THR A 26 -7.96 15.20 -4.41
N LEU A 27 -6.66 15.49 -4.31
CA LEU A 27 -5.81 14.94 -3.25
C LEU A 27 -6.27 15.33 -1.83
N THR A 28 -6.82 16.52 -1.65
CA THR A 28 -7.31 17.00 -0.35
C THR A 28 -8.78 16.68 -0.11
N GLU A 29 -9.48 16.04 -1.05
CA GLU A 29 -10.88 15.69 -0.89
C GLU A 29 -11.06 14.70 0.26
N PRO A 30 -12.11 14.89 1.09
CA PRO A 30 -12.36 14.03 2.24
C PRO A 30 -12.73 12.61 1.79
N ARG A 31 -12.14 11.62 2.45
CA ARG A 31 -12.41 10.21 2.21
C ARG A 31 -12.53 9.46 3.54
N GLY A 32 -13.73 8.95 3.83
CA GLY A 32 -13.99 8.15 5.02
C GLY A 32 -13.45 6.73 4.90
N VAL A 33 -12.94 6.18 6.00
CA VAL A 33 -12.36 4.82 6.06
C VAL A 33 -13.15 3.93 7.04
N GLY A 34 -13.45 2.71 6.58
CA GLY A 34 -14.10 1.68 7.38
C GLY A 34 -15.57 2.00 7.74
N ARG A 35 -16.22 1.10 8.48
CA ARG A 35 -17.66 1.23 8.79
C ARG A 35 -18.01 2.51 9.57
N LYS A 36 -17.08 3.04 10.35
CA LYS A 36 -17.25 4.28 11.14
C LYS A 36 -16.93 5.56 10.35
N GLN A 37 -16.54 5.44 9.08
CA GLN A 37 -16.16 6.57 8.22
C GLN A 37 -15.13 7.49 8.89
N LEU A 38 -14.08 6.90 9.48
CA LEU A 38 -13.03 7.71 10.11
C LEU A 38 -12.45 8.68 9.07
N PRO A 39 -12.29 9.97 9.44
CA PRO A 39 -11.92 11.00 8.48
C PRO A 39 -10.51 10.79 7.94
N SER A 40 -10.36 10.94 6.63
CA SER A 40 -9.08 10.99 5.93
C SER A 40 -9.25 11.83 4.66
N THR A 41 -8.22 11.85 3.81
CA THR A 41 -8.27 12.42 2.45
C THR A 41 -7.76 11.41 1.44
N VAL A 42 -7.96 11.67 0.15
CA VAL A 42 -7.34 10.86 -0.91
C VAL A 42 -5.83 10.77 -0.68
N PHE A 43 -5.15 11.89 -0.47
CA PHE A 43 -3.71 11.95 -0.19
C PHE A 43 -3.33 11.17 1.07
N GLY A 44 -4.07 11.33 2.17
CA GLY A 44 -3.82 10.61 3.41
C GLY A 44 -3.86 9.09 3.21
N LEU A 45 -4.78 8.60 2.38
CA LEU A 45 -4.88 7.17 2.06
C LEU A 45 -3.77 6.66 1.15
N LEU A 46 -3.29 7.48 0.21
CA LEU A 46 -2.16 7.12 -0.64
C LEU A 46 -0.87 6.96 0.20
N ILE A 47 -0.60 7.90 1.11
CA ILE A 47 0.54 7.81 2.03
C ILE A 47 0.38 6.62 2.98
N HIS A 48 -0.82 6.42 3.55
CA HIS A 48 -1.10 5.28 4.39
C HIS A 48 -0.83 3.93 3.69
N ALA A 49 -1.27 3.78 2.43
CA ALA A 49 -1.00 2.57 1.65
C ALA A 49 0.51 2.36 1.39
N ALA A 50 1.25 3.45 1.12
CA ALA A 50 2.71 3.39 0.96
C ALA A 50 3.40 2.94 2.26
N GLU A 51 3.05 3.53 3.40
CA GLU A 51 3.58 3.14 4.71
C GLU A 51 3.25 1.70 5.08
N HIS A 52 2.02 1.24 4.81
CA HIS A 52 1.64 -0.15 5.03
C HIS A 52 2.52 -1.10 4.21
N THR A 53 2.74 -0.79 2.93
CA THR A 53 3.60 -1.58 2.07
C THR A 53 5.03 -1.64 2.62
N GLN A 54 5.62 -0.50 2.97
CA GLN A 54 6.98 -0.43 3.55
C GLN A 54 7.08 -1.22 4.86
N ARG A 55 6.11 -1.06 5.76
CA ARG A 55 6.08 -1.76 7.06
C ARG A 55 6.03 -3.27 6.90
N HIS A 56 5.17 -3.79 6.02
CA HIS A 56 5.05 -5.23 5.81
C HIS A 56 6.26 -5.83 5.08
N VAL A 57 6.84 -5.11 4.11
CA VAL A 57 8.10 -5.53 3.48
C VAL A 57 9.24 -5.55 4.49
N GLY A 58 9.32 -4.55 5.37
CA GLY A 58 10.31 -4.51 6.46
C GLY A 58 10.16 -5.70 7.42
N GLN A 59 8.94 -6.04 7.82
CA GLN A 59 8.67 -7.23 8.63
C GLN A 59 9.16 -8.51 7.94
N LEU A 60 8.83 -8.69 6.66
CA LEU A 60 9.31 -9.83 5.87
C LEU A 60 10.85 -9.91 5.84
N LEU A 61 11.51 -8.79 5.57
CA LEU A 61 12.97 -8.72 5.48
C LEU A 61 13.64 -9.13 6.81
N VAL A 62 13.14 -8.60 7.93
CA VAL A 62 13.68 -8.92 9.26
C VAL A 62 13.43 -10.39 9.61
N THR A 63 12.27 -10.93 9.28
CA THR A 63 11.96 -12.36 9.50
C THR A 63 12.90 -13.26 8.70
N VAL A 64 13.11 -12.98 7.41
CA VAL A 64 14.03 -13.76 6.57
C VAL A 64 15.45 -13.66 7.09
N LYS A 65 15.91 -12.45 7.42
CA LYS A 65 17.24 -12.24 7.98
C LYS A 65 17.47 -13.06 9.25
N GLY A 66 16.51 -13.06 10.18
CA GLY A 66 16.59 -13.86 11.40
C GLY A 66 16.63 -15.37 11.16
N LEU A 67 16.11 -15.88 10.05
CA LEU A 67 16.18 -17.31 9.70
C LEU A 67 17.50 -17.70 9.03
N VAL A 68 18.17 -16.75 8.37
CA VAL A 68 19.44 -16.98 7.64
C VAL A 68 20.65 -16.74 8.55
N ASP A 69 20.55 -15.82 9.51
CA ASP A 69 21.61 -15.49 10.46
C ASP A 69 21.66 -16.45 11.67
N ILE A 70 20.76 -17.46 11.74
CA ILE A 70 20.77 -18.58 12.70
C ILE A 70 21.31 -19.82 12.01
#